data_AF-A0A814X8E2-F1
#
_entry.id   AF-A0A814X8E2-F1
#
_cell.length_a   1.000
_cell.length_b   1.000
_cell.length_c   1.000
_cell.angle_alpha   90.00
_cell.angle_beta   90.00
_cell.angle_gamma   90.00
#
_symmetry.space_group_name_H-M   'P 1'
#
loop_
_entity.id
_entity.type
_entity.pdbx_description
1 polymer ?
#
loop_
_entity_poly.entity_id
_entity_poly.type
_entity_poly.pdbx_seq_one_letter_code
_entity_poly.pdbx_strand_id
1 'polypeptide(L)'
;MRSTLLNGTLAYMIPMNTTIGCYTYTVRKMRQGNNSLIHTMTHIQQVAARRDLIVLFRICILLGLLMAFFIPSTIILLIYNFTGYLPWWSSQIQWLVFITSIMCVTIVLAFISPHIRHLWTIKLFHQRARNTANIVL
;
A
#
# COMPACT_ATOMS: atom_id res chain seq x y z
N MET A 1 -9.23 25.11 9.82
CA MET A 1 -8.54 24.91 8.52
C MET A 1 -7.06 24.58 8.67
N ARG A 2 -6.27 25.36 9.44
CA ARG A 2 -4.84 25.03 9.69
C ARG A 2 -4.64 23.70 10.44
N SER A 3 -5.50 23.43 11.43
CA SER A 3 -5.52 22.18 12.20
C SER A 3 -5.93 20.95 11.37
N THR A 4 -6.87 21.09 10.44
CA THR A 4 -7.33 20.00 9.57
C THR A 4 -6.28 19.59 8.54
N LEU A 5 -5.52 20.55 7.99
CA LEU A 5 -4.40 20.28 7.09
C LEU A 5 -3.27 19.51 7.80
N LEU A 6 -2.89 19.98 9.00
CA LEU A 6 -1.87 19.35 9.84
C LEU A 6 -2.27 17.95 10.32
N ASN A 7 -3.50 17.77 10.76
CA ASN A 7 -3.99 16.45 11.17
C ASN A 7 -4.03 15.47 9.98
N GLY A 8 -4.44 15.94 8.81
CA GLY A 8 -4.42 15.13 7.58
C GLY A 8 -3.01 14.69 7.19
N THR A 9 -2.02 15.59 7.24
CA THR A 9 -0.63 15.23 6.92
C THR A 9 0.00 14.32 7.97
N LEU A 10 -0.26 14.53 9.26
CA LEU A 10 0.21 13.66 10.34
C LEU A 10 -0.40 12.26 10.25
N ALA A 11 -1.70 12.16 9.92
CA ALA A 11 -2.38 10.89 9.69
C ALA A 11 -1.78 10.07 8.54
N TYR A 12 -1.15 10.72 7.55
CA TYR A 12 -0.38 10.04 6.51
C TYR A 12 1.05 9.70 6.94
N MET A 13 1.74 10.66 7.56
CA MET A 13 3.16 10.51 7.88
C MET A 13 3.42 9.44 8.94
N ILE A 14 2.59 9.32 9.97
CA ILE A 14 2.83 8.39 11.08
C ILE A 14 2.75 6.92 10.59
N PRO A 15 1.67 6.47 9.93
CA PRO A 15 1.60 5.09 9.44
C PRO A 15 2.67 4.81 8.38
N MET A 16 2.96 5.79 7.52
CA MET A 16 3.95 5.65 6.46
C MET A 16 5.37 5.44 7.02
N ASN A 17 5.82 6.31 7.94
CA ASN A 17 7.15 6.19 8.55
C ASN A 17 7.27 4.91 9.37
N THR A 18 6.21 4.51 10.08
CA THR A 18 6.18 3.24 10.81
C THR A 18 6.33 2.05 9.86
N THR A 19 5.66 2.09 8.72
CA THR A 19 5.74 1.04 7.68
C THR A 19 7.16 0.96 7.09
N ILE A 20 7.76 2.11 6.77
CA ILE A 20 9.14 2.18 6.26
C ILE A 20 10.15 1.68 7.32
N GLY A 21 9.96 2.03 8.59
CA GLY A 21 10.78 1.56 9.71
C GLY A 21 10.72 0.06 9.90
N CYS A 22 9.51 -0.51 9.98
CA CYS A 22 9.31 -1.96 10.06
C CYS A 22 9.92 -2.68 8.85
N TYR A 23 9.78 -2.11 7.66
CA TYR A 23 10.33 -2.66 6.42
C TYR A 23 11.86 -2.67 6.41
N THR A 24 12.50 -1.54 6.71
CA THR A 24 13.95 -1.44 6.74
C THR A 24 14.57 -2.37 7.78
N TYR A 25 13.92 -2.52 8.93
CA TYR A 25 14.29 -3.51 9.95
C TYR A 25 14.18 -4.94 9.44
N THR A 26 13.07 -5.29 8.77
CA THR A 26 12.83 -6.63 8.23
C THR A 26 13.87 -6.99 7.14
N VAL A 27 14.16 -6.06 6.23
CA VAL A 27 15.21 -6.23 5.20
C VAL A 27 16.58 -6.43 5.84
N ARG A 28 16.93 -5.64 6.87
CA ARG A 28 18.21 -5.79 7.58
C ARG A 28 18.33 -7.15 8.24
N LYS A 29 17.29 -7.61 8.93
CA LYS A 29 17.26 -8.93 9.58
C LYS A 29 17.37 -10.08 8.56
N MET A 30 16.69 -9.96 7.41
CA MET A 30 16.80 -10.91 6.30
C MET A 30 18.22 -10.98 5.73
N ARG A 31 18.88 -9.83 5.50
CA ARG A 31 20.26 -9.78 4.97
C ARG A 31 21.27 -10.37 5.95
N GLN A 32 21.14 -10.09 7.24
CA GLN A 32 22.00 -10.66 8.28
C GLN A 32 21.84 -12.18 8.37
N GLY A 33 20.61 -12.69 8.30
CA GLY A 33 20.34 -14.12 8.29
C GLY A 33 20.85 -14.83 7.03
N ASN A 34 20.68 -14.22 5.84
CA ASN A 34 21.14 -14.82 4.58
C ASN A 34 22.66 -14.95 4.51
N ASN A 35 23.42 -13.95 4.94
CA ASN A 35 24.89 -14.02 4.88
C ASN A 35 25.48 -15.17 5.72
N SER A 36 24.79 -15.63 6.76
CA SER A 36 25.19 -16.81 7.55
C SER A 36 24.64 -18.14 7.02
N LEU A 37 23.60 -18.13 6.17
CA LEU A 37 22.85 -19.31 5.75
C LEU A 37 23.05 -19.71 4.28
N ILE A 38 23.72 -18.89 3.46
CA ILE A 38 23.99 -19.17 2.03
C ILE A 38 24.69 -20.53 1.82
N HIS A 39 25.49 -20.99 2.78
CA HIS A 39 26.17 -22.30 2.68
C HIS A 39 25.33 -23.52 3.12
N THR A 40 24.17 -23.32 3.75
CA THR A 40 23.37 -24.39 4.39
C THR A 40 21.86 -24.22 4.19
N MET A 41 21.41 -23.44 3.21
CA MET A 41 19.97 -23.29 2.95
C MET A 41 19.41 -24.53 2.24
N THR A 42 18.43 -25.17 2.86
CA THR A 42 17.62 -26.21 2.23
C THR A 42 16.67 -25.60 1.19
N HIS A 43 16.26 -26.38 0.18
CA HIS A 43 15.34 -25.94 -0.88
C HIS A 43 14.05 -25.28 -0.33
N ILE A 44 13.58 -25.72 0.85
CA ILE A 44 12.40 -25.17 1.54
C ILE A 44 12.64 -23.71 1.98
N GLN A 45 13.84 -23.38 2.47
CA GLN A 45 14.19 -22.03 2.91
C GLN A 45 14.34 -21.05 1.74
N GLN A 46 14.79 -21.52 0.58
CA GLN A 46 14.88 -20.71 -0.64
C GLN A 46 13.50 -20.29 -1.16
N VAL A 47 12.51 -21.20 -1.11
CA VAL A 47 11.12 -20.89 -1.51
C VAL A 47 10.49 -19.88 -0.56
N ALA A 48 10.71 -20.01 0.76
CA ALA A 48 10.25 -19.04 1.74
C ALA A 48 10.87 -17.65 1.52
N ALA A 49 12.19 -17.57 1.32
CA ALA A 49 12.89 -16.31 1.04
C ALA A 49 12.39 -15.64 -0.26
N ARG A 50 12.12 -16.43 -1.31
CA ARG A 50 11.56 -15.90 -2.57
C ARG A 50 10.14 -15.34 -2.37
N ARG A 51 9.31 -16.00 -1.57
CA ARG A 51 7.97 -15.50 -1.21
C ARG A 51 8.07 -14.17 -0.47
N ASP A 52 9.00 -14.07 0.47
CA ASP A 52 9.18 -12.87 1.27
C ASP A 52 9.70 -11.71 0.41
N LEU A 53 10.63 -11.95 -0.51
CA LEU A 53 11.07 -10.94 -1.50
C LEU A 53 9.92 -10.44 -2.39
N ILE A 54 9.00 -11.32 -2.79
CA ILE A 54 7.81 -10.92 -3.55
C ILE A 54 6.92 -10.02 -2.69
N VAL A 55 6.65 -10.38 -1.43
CA VAL A 55 5.87 -9.51 -0.52
C VAL A 55 6.54 -8.15 -0.36
N LEU A 56 7.86 -8.14 -0.27
CA LEU A 56 8.70 -6.97 -0.07
C LEU A 56 8.64 -6.01 -1.28
N PHE A 57 8.74 -6.53 -2.49
CA PHE A 57 8.55 -5.78 -3.74
C PHE A 57 7.17 -5.10 -3.82
N ARG A 58 6.12 -5.80 -3.36
CA ARG A 58 4.74 -5.30 -3.34
C ARG A 58 4.56 -4.14 -2.38
N ILE A 59 5.17 -4.24 -1.19
CA ILE A 59 5.18 -3.15 -0.21
C ILE A 59 5.91 -1.92 -0.76
N CYS A 60 7.02 -2.10 -1.49
CA CYS A 60 7.71 -0.99 -2.15
C CYS A 60 6.83 -0.27 -3.17
N ILE A 61 6.10 -1.02 -4.01
CA ILE A 61 5.18 -0.42 -4.99
C ILE A 61 4.10 0.40 -4.27
N LEU A 62 3.50 -0.15 -3.21
CA LEU A 62 2.48 0.54 -2.43
C LEU A 62 3.03 1.82 -1.77
N LEU A 63 4.22 1.77 -1.18
CA LEU A 63 4.88 2.94 -0.59
C LEU A 63 5.21 4.00 -1.65
N GLY A 64 5.70 3.60 -2.82
CA GLY A 64 6.01 4.52 -3.92
C GLY A 64 4.77 5.25 -4.42
N LEU A 65 3.65 4.54 -4.60
CA LEU A 65 2.36 5.15 -4.93
C LEU A 65 1.89 6.13 -3.86
N LEU A 66 1.99 5.74 -2.58
CA LEU A 66 1.56 6.58 -1.47
C LEU A 66 2.39 7.88 -1.38
N MET A 67 3.70 7.81 -1.63
CA MET A 67 4.56 8.99 -1.76
C MET A 67 4.10 9.91 -2.90
N ALA A 68 3.77 9.35 -4.07
CA ALA A 68 3.32 10.12 -5.22
C ALA A 68 2.04 10.92 -4.91
N PHE A 69 1.09 10.35 -4.17
CA PHE A 69 -0.11 11.04 -3.72
C PHE A 69 0.14 12.04 -2.58
N PHE A 70 1.20 11.87 -1.80
CA PHE A 70 1.53 12.81 -0.72
C PHE A 70 2.15 14.12 -1.24
N ILE A 71 2.88 14.09 -2.36
CA ILE A 71 3.57 15.25 -2.94
C ILE A 71 2.63 16.46 -3.20
N PRO A 72 1.45 16.31 -3.82
CA PRO A 72 0.52 17.44 -3.98
C PRO A 72 0.12 18.09 -2.66
N SER A 73 -0.07 17.27 -1.61
CA SER A 73 -0.46 17.76 -0.28
C SER A 73 0.66 18.55 0.39
N THR A 74 1.91 18.14 0.23
CA THR A 74 3.07 18.87 0.78
C THR A 74 3.32 20.18 0.03
N ILE A 75 3.14 20.20 -1.28
CA ILE A 75 3.25 21.42 -2.10
C ILE A 75 2.24 22.47 -1.64
N ILE A 76 0.97 22.10 -1.43
CA ILE A 76 -0.07 23.01 -0.93
C ILE A 76 0.32 23.58 0.45
N LEU A 77 0.86 22.74 1.34
CA LEU A 77 1.30 23.17 2.67
C LEU A 77 2.48 24.15 2.59
N LEU A 78 3.44 23.91 1.68
CA LEU A 78 4.57 24.80 1.45
C LEU A 78 4.10 26.15 0.91
N ILE A 79 3.23 26.16 -0.10
CA ILE A 79 2.64 27.40 -0.66
C ILE A 79 1.97 28.21 0.44
N TYR A 80 1.21 27.56 1.33
CA TYR A 80 0.59 28.24 2.48
C TYR A 80 1.61 28.84 3.44
N ASN A 81 2.72 28.14 3.74
CA ASN A 81 3.76 28.66 4.61
C ASN A 81 4.51 29.87 4.00
N PHE A 82 4.72 29.88 2.68
CA PHE A 82 5.42 30.99 2.02
C PHE A 82 4.53 32.21 1.77
N THR A 83 3.27 31.98 1.36
CA THR A 83 2.37 33.06 0.94
C THR A 83 1.43 33.53 2.05
N GLY A 84 1.26 32.74 3.11
CA GLY A 84 0.24 32.96 4.15
C GLY A 84 -1.21 32.80 3.64
N TYR A 85 -1.38 32.51 2.35
CA TYR A 85 -2.66 32.42 1.67
C TYR A 85 -2.96 30.96 1.30
N LEU A 86 -4.18 30.52 1.60
CA LEU A 86 -4.66 29.20 1.20
C LEU A 86 -5.80 29.39 0.21
N PRO A 87 -5.62 28.99 -1.06
CA PRO A 87 -6.70 29.05 -2.04
C PRO A 87 -7.89 28.22 -1.59
N TRP A 88 -9.11 28.69 -1.83
CA TRP A 88 -10.34 27.98 -1.42
C TRP A 88 -10.45 26.57 -2.00
N TRP A 89 -9.88 26.34 -3.20
CA TRP A 89 -9.86 25.05 -3.90
C TRP A 89 -8.89 24.02 -3.31
N SER A 90 -7.98 24.43 -2.43
CA SER A 90 -6.96 23.57 -1.83
C SER A 90 -7.56 22.40 -1.03
N SER A 91 -8.67 22.65 -0.34
CA SER A 91 -9.37 21.64 0.47
C SER A 91 -9.98 20.53 -0.38
N GLN A 92 -10.51 20.88 -1.55
CA GLN A 92 -11.14 19.98 -2.51
C GLN A 92 -10.08 19.11 -3.18
N ILE A 93 -8.93 19.70 -3.54
CA ILE A 93 -7.79 18.94 -4.07
C ILE A 93 -7.29 17.95 -3.02
N GLN A 94 -7.16 18.34 -1.76
CA GLN A 94 -6.68 17.45 -0.71
C GLN A 94 -7.64 16.27 -0.48
N TRP A 95 -8.96 16.51 -0.47
CA TRP A 95 -9.96 15.45 -0.38
C TRP A 95 -9.93 14.53 -1.60
N LEU A 96 -9.75 15.07 -2.79
CA LEU A 96 -9.66 14.29 -4.02
C LEU A 96 -8.41 13.40 -4.02
N VAL A 97 -7.27 13.95 -3.59
CA VAL A 97 -6.02 13.19 -3.40
C VAL A 97 -6.18 12.10 -2.35
N PHE A 98 -6.87 12.37 -1.25
CA PHE A 98 -7.17 11.38 -0.22
C PHE A 98 -7.95 10.18 -0.78
N ILE A 99 -9.11 10.45 -1.39
CA ILE A 99 -10.00 9.43 -1.93
C ILE A 99 -9.30 8.63 -3.04
N THR A 100 -8.63 9.32 -3.97
CA THR A 100 -7.91 8.66 -5.07
C THR A 100 -6.76 7.79 -4.56
N SER A 101 -6.04 8.20 -3.53
CA SER A 101 -4.97 7.39 -2.94
C SER A 101 -5.52 6.10 -2.31
N ILE A 102 -6.64 6.16 -1.58
CA ILE A 102 -7.27 4.99 -0.97
C ILE A 102 -7.76 4.03 -2.06
N MET A 103 -8.44 4.56 -3.08
CA MET A 103 -8.94 3.74 -4.19
C MET A 103 -7.80 3.07 -4.95
N CYS A 104 -6.74 3.83 -5.26
CA CYS A 104 -5.57 3.32 -5.96
C CYS A 104 -4.86 2.22 -5.15
N VAL A 105 -4.61 2.46 -3.86
CA VAL A 105 -4.01 1.47 -2.95
C VAL A 105 -4.85 0.21 -2.90
N THR A 106 -6.18 0.33 -2.80
CA THR A 106 -7.10 -0.81 -2.74
C THR A 106 -7.07 -1.63 -4.04
N ILE A 107 -7.08 -0.97 -5.20
CA ILE A 107 -6.99 -1.62 -6.51
C ILE A 107 -5.65 -2.35 -6.64
N VAL A 108 -4.55 -1.68 -6.31
CA VAL A 108 -3.20 -2.24 -6.41
C VAL A 108 -3.06 -3.44 -5.47
N LEU A 109 -3.55 -3.37 -4.23
CA LEU A 109 -3.62 -4.50 -3.32
C LEU A 109 -4.42 -5.67 -3.90
N ALA A 110 -5.55 -5.41 -4.56
CA ALA A 110 -6.36 -6.45 -5.19
C ALA A 110 -5.62 -7.17 -6.34
N PHE A 111 -4.87 -6.43 -7.18
CA PHE A 111 -4.07 -6.99 -8.27
C PHE A 111 -2.85 -7.76 -7.77
N ILE A 112 -2.21 -7.23 -6.74
CA ILE A 112 -0.91 -7.70 -6.28
C ILE A 112 -1.04 -8.84 -5.25
N SER A 113 -2.09 -8.85 -4.42
CA SER A 113 -2.24 -9.85 -3.37
C SER A 113 -2.88 -11.15 -3.89
N PRO A 114 -2.15 -12.29 -3.87
CA PRO A 114 -2.64 -13.58 -4.35
C PRO A 114 -3.79 -14.10 -3.49
N HIS A 115 -3.84 -13.72 -2.20
CA HIS A 115 -4.94 -14.07 -1.31
C HIS A 115 -6.26 -13.40 -1.73
N ILE A 116 -6.21 -12.13 -2.15
CA ILE A 116 -7.40 -11.42 -2.63
C ILE A 116 -7.85 -12.00 -3.96
N ARG A 117 -6.89 -12.28 -4.87
CA ARG A 117 -7.17 -12.94 -6.15
C ARG A 117 -7.83 -14.31 -5.95
N HIS A 118 -7.35 -15.10 -4.98
CA HIS A 118 -7.93 -16.40 -4.63
C HIS A 118 -9.36 -16.28 -4.07
N LEU A 119 -9.61 -15.31 -3.19
CA LEU A 119 -10.95 -15.02 -2.66
C LEU A 119 -11.94 -14.60 -3.77
N TRP A 120 -11.47 -13.82 -4.75
CA TRP A 120 -12.28 -13.45 -5.91
C TRP A 120 -12.59 -14.66 -6.80
N THR A 121 -11.62 -15.53 -7.07
CA THR A 121 -11.85 -16.77 -7.83
C THR A 121 -12.87 -17.67 -7.13
N ILE A 122 -12.78 -17.85 -5.82
CA ILE A 122 -13.74 -18.66 -5.05
C ILE A 122 -15.16 -18.08 -5.14
N LYS A 123 -15.32 -16.77 -4.96
CA LYS A 123 -16.65 -16.13 -5.06
C LYS A 123 -17.25 -16.26 -6.46
N LEU A 124 -16.44 -16.07 -7.51
CA LEU A 124 -16.89 -16.23 -8.90
C LEU A 124 -17.33 -17.67 -9.21
N PHE A 125 -16.60 -18.67 -8.71
CA PHE A 125 -17.01 -20.07 -8.85
C PHE A 125 -18.30 -20.39 -8.11
N HIS A 126 -18.46 -19.88 -6.88
CA HIS A 126 -19.68 -20.11 -6.09
C HIS A 126 -20.92 -19.42 -6.71
N GLN A 127 -20.73 -18.24 -7.30
CA GLN A 127 -21.80 -17.50 -7.98
C GLN A 127 -22.19 -18.14 -9.32
N ARG A 128 -21.21 -18.71 -10.05
CA ARG A 128 -21.46 -19.48 -11.27
C ARG A 128 -22.22 -20.78 -10.98
N ALA A 129 -21.87 -21.47 -9.89
CA ALA A 129 -22.55 -22.69 -9.45
C ALA A 129 -24.03 -22.45 -9.07
N ARG A 130 -24.35 -21.32 -8.41
CA ARG A 130 -25.74 -20.94 -8.12
C ARG A 130 -26.53 -20.61 -9.39
N ASN A 131 -25.91 -19.92 -10.34
CA ASN A 131 -26.58 -19.59 -11.60
C ASN A 131 -26.86 -20.84 -12.45
N THR A 132 -25.99 -21.86 -12.45
CA THR A 132 -26.29 -23.15 -13.10
C THR A 132 -27.39 -23.93 -12.37
N ALA A 133 -27.50 -23.84 -11.05
CA ALA A 133 -28.54 -24.52 -10.30
C ALA A 133 -29.94 -23.92 -10.53
N ASN A 134 -30.03 -22.60 -10.76
CA ASN A 134 -31.30 -21.91 -11.03
C ASN A 134 -31.80 -22.05 -12.48
N ILE A 135 -31.00 -22.58 -13.41
CA ILE A 135 -31.39 -22.81 -14.82
C ILE A 135 -31.94 -24.23 -15.03
N VAL A 136 -31.71 -25.13 -14.07
CA VAL A 136 -32.08 -26.56 -14.15
C VAL A 136 -33.40 -26.85 -13.39
N LEU A 137 -34.00 -25.83 -12.77
CA LEU A 137 -35.34 -25.84 -12.16
C LEU A 137 -36.32 -25.08 -13.05
#